data_AF-A0A1W9R8A0-F1
#
_entry.id   AF-A0A1W9R8A0-F1
#
_cell.length_a   1.000
_cell.length_b   1.000
_cell.length_c   1.000
_cell.angle_alpha   90.00
_cell.angle_beta   90.00
_cell.angle_gamma   90.00
#
_symmetry.space_group_name_H-M   'P 1'
#
loop_
_entity.id
_entity.type
_entity.pdbx_description
1 polymer ?
#
loop_
_entity_poly.entity_id
_entity_poly.type
_entity_poly.pdbx_seq_one_letter_code
_entity_poly.pdbx_strand_id
1 'polypeptide(L)'
;MTLKYLDFLKKLIIYTIILGIIGYLIVSFLPSDYISPTLPYLFVFFFSVTLIVHYILLKVSLKRVNSFVNYFMLLTFGKLIFFLTIILIYALLFRDDALQFIISFFILYLFFTAFEVVLSLSHSKVKD
;
A
#
# COMPACT_ATOMS: atom_id res chain seq x y z
N MET A 1 3.85 19.14 12.25
CA MET A 1 3.94 17.66 12.16
C MET A 1 2.56 17.04 11.93
N THR A 2 1.55 17.41 12.72
CA THR A 2 0.17 16.91 12.64
C THR A 2 -0.55 17.27 11.35
N LEU A 3 -0.48 18.53 10.87
CA LEU A 3 -1.25 18.96 9.69
C LEU A 3 -0.89 18.22 8.39
N LYS A 4 0.41 18.04 8.10
CA LYS A 4 0.87 17.28 6.91
C LYS A 4 0.50 15.79 6.99
N TYR A 5 0.59 15.21 8.19
CA TYR A 5 0.19 13.83 8.43
C TYR A 5 -1.32 13.63 8.28
N LEU A 6 -2.14 14.56 8.78
CA LEU A 6 -3.60 14.52 8.66
C LEU A 6 -4.06 14.70 7.22
N ASP A 7 -3.39 15.55 6.43
CA ASP A 7 -3.68 15.69 4.99
C ASP A 7 -3.38 14.39 4.23
N PHE A 8 -2.23 13.77 4.50
CA PHE A 8 -1.89 12.46 3.92
C PHE A 8 -2.89 11.38 4.34
N LEU A 9 -3.22 11.29 5.64
CA LEU A 9 -4.19 10.33 6.17
C LEU A 9 -5.56 10.52 5.50
N LYS A 10 -6.03 11.75 5.34
CA LYS A 10 -7.29 12.04 4.65
C LYS A 10 -7.26 11.56 3.20
N LYS A 11 -6.18 11.84 2.46
CA LYS A 11 -6.00 11.38 1.07
C LYS A 11 -5.94 9.85 0.99
N LEU A 12 -5.23 9.20 1.92
CA LEU A 12 -5.11 7.75 1.99
C LEU A 12 -6.46 7.09 2.30
N ILE A 13 -7.24 7.64 3.24
CA ILE A 13 -8.58 7.15 3.57
C ILE A 13 -9.50 7.27 2.35
N ILE A 14 -9.56 8.44 1.71
CA ILE A 14 -10.38 8.65 0.52
C ILE A 14 -9.97 7.68 -0.60
N TYR A 15 -8.67 7.53 -0.84
CA TYR A 15 -8.14 6.62 -1.85
C TYR A 15 -8.51 5.16 -1.57
N THR A 16 -8.37 4.73 -0.31
CA THR A 16 -8.69 3.37 0.13
C THR A 16 -10.19 3.09 0.03
N ILE A 17 -11.05 4.07 0.38
CA ILE A 17 -12.50 3.95 0.22
C ILE A 17 -12.89 3.84 -1.26
N ILE A 18 -12.32 4.70 -2.13
CA ILE A 18 -12.59 4.66 -3.56
C ILE A 18 -12.16 3.31 -4.15
N LEU A 19 -10.95 2.84 -3.85
CA LEU A 19 -10.49 1.52 -4.29
C LEU A 19 -11.34 0.38 -3.71
N GLY A 20 -11.80 0.50 -2.46
CA GLY A 20 -12.69 -0.47 -1.84
C GLY A 20 -14.04 -0.56 -2.55
N ILE A 21 -14.63 0.58 -2.91
CA ILE A 21 -15.88 0.64 -3.67
C ILE A 21 -15.67 0.05 -5.07
N ILE A 22 -14.60 0.43 -5.76
CA ILE A 22 -14.26 -0.13 -7.08
C ILE A 22 -14.06 -1.63 -6.98
N GLY A 23 -13.28 -2.10 -5.99
CA GLY A 23 -13.05 -3.50 -5.72
C GLY A 23 -14.36 -4.26 -5.47
N TYR A 24 -15.23 -3.72 -4.62
CA TYR A 24 -16.54 -4.31 -4.33
C TYR A 24 -17.45 -4.37 -5.57
N LEU A 25 -17.47 -3.33 -6.40
CA LEU A 25 -18.22 -3.33 -7.65
C LEU A 25 -17.69 -4.41 -8.59
N ILE A 26 -16.37 -4.48 -8.78
CA ILE A 26 -15.72 -5.52 -9.59
C ILE A 26 -16.09 -6.92 -9.06
N VAL A 27 -15.99 -7.13 -7.74
CA VAL A 27 -16.37 -8.39 -7.08
C VAL A 27 -17.83 -8.76 -7.36
N SER A 28 -18.73 -7.78 -7.41
CA SER A 28 -20.16 -8.02 -7.66
C SER A 28 -20.46 -8.46 -9.10
N PHE A 29 -19.57 -8.16 -10.05
CA PHE A 29 -19.71 -8.56 -11.45
C PHE A 29 -18.90 -9.82 -11.82
N LEU A 30 -17.97 -10.26 -10.97
CA LEU A 30 -17.17 -11.46 -11.19
C LEU A 30 -17.74 -12.68 -10.45
N PRO A 31 -17.58 -13.91 -10.98
CA PRO A 31 -17.92 -15.12 -10.25
C PRO A 31 -17.09 -15.24 -8.96
N SER A 32 -17.70 -15.74 -7.89
CA SER A 32 -17.10 -15.86 -6.55
C SER A 32 -15.80 -16.67 -6.50
N ASP A 33 -15.57 -17.54 -7.49
CA ASP A 33 -14.40 -18.42 -7.55
C ASP A 33 -13.08 -17.69 -7.87
N TYR A 34 -13.16 -16.44 -8.37
CA TYR A 34 -11.98 -15.67 -8.79
C TYR A 34 -11.43 -14.74 -7.70
N ILE A 35 -12.07 -14.69 -6.53
CA ILE A 35 -11.81 -13.66 -5.53
C ILE A 35 -11.48 -14.32 -4.20
N SER A 36 -10.30 -13.95 -3.67
CA SER A 36 -9.90 -14.46 -2.37
C SER A 36 -10.81 -13.88 -1.30
N PRO A 37 -11.32 -14.72 -0.36
CA PRO A 37 -12.09 -14.25 0.79
C PRO A 37 -11.27 -13.32 1.70
N THR A 38 -9.95 -13.26 1.51
CA THR A 38 -9.06 -12.38 2.28
C THR A 38 -9.02 -10.93 1.79
N LEU A 39 -9.66 -10.61 0.66
CA LEU A 39 -9.62 -9.29 0.03
C LEU A 39 -9.88 -8.12 1.02
N PRO A 40 -10.89 -8.17 1.92
CA PRO A 40 -11.11 -7.08 2.88
C PRO A 40 -9.94 -6.88 3.84
N TYR A 41 -9.29 -7.96 4.26
CA TYR A 41 -8.13 -7.92 5.14
C TYR A 41 -6.91 -7.34 4.43
N LEU A 42 -6.76 -7.60 3.12
CA LEU A 42 -5.70 -7.00 2.31
C LEU A 42 -5.83 -5.46 2.27
N PHE A 43 -7.03 -4.90 2.14
CA PHE A 43 -7.22 -3.45 2.19
C PHE A 43 -6.71 -2.83 3.49
N VAL A 44 -7.08 -3.42 4.64
CA VAL A 44 -6.62 -2.97 5.96
C VAL A 44 -5.10 -3.09 6.07
N PHE A 45 -4.55 -4.23 5.62
CA PHE A 45 -3.11 -4.48 5.61
C PHE A 45 -2.33 -3.43 4.80
N PHE A 46 -2.72 -3.20 3.54
CA PHE A 46 -2.05 -2.22 2.68
C PHE A 46 -2.21 -0.79 3.20
N PHE A 47 -3.37 -0.44 3.75
CA PHE A 47 -3.59 0.85 4.41
C PHE A 47 -2.62 1.04 5.58
N SER A 48 -2.53 0.06 6.48
CA SER A 48 -1.65 0.11 7.65
C SER A 48 -0.18 0.22 7.25
N VAL A 49 0.28 -0.58 6.29
CA VAL A 49 1.68 -0.53 5.83
C VAL A 49 2.00 0.82 5.21
N THR A 50 1.12 1.33 4.35
CA THR A 50 1.31 2.64 3.69
C THR A 50 1.36 3.77 4.72
N LEU A 51 0.53 3.71 5.76
CA LEU A 51 0.52 4.68 6.85
C LEU A 51 1.84 4.64 7.66
N ILE A 52 2.33 3.44 7.98
CA ILE A 52 3.58 3.25 8.73
C ILE A 52 4.76 3.79 7.92
N VAL A 53 4.85 3.43 6.63
CA VAL A 53 5.93 3.90 5.75
C VAL A 53 5.93 5.42 5.66
N HIS A 54 4.77 6.04 5.46
CA HIS A 54 4.66 7.50 5.41
C HIS A 54 5.04 8.17 6.74
N TYR A 55 4.65 7.59 7.87
CA TYR A 55 5.03 8.09 9.20
C TYR A 55 6.55 8.08 9.39
N ILE A 56 7.23 6.99 8.99
CA ILE A 56 8.68 6.88 9.07
C ILE A 56 9.34 7.93 8.15
N LEU A 57 8.85 8.07 6.92
CA LEU A 57 9.35 9.04 5.95
C LEU A 57 9.24 10.49 6.44
N LEU A 58 8.10 10.86 7.03
CA LEU A 58 7.91 12.18 7.64
C LEU A 58 8.93 12.44 8.75
N LYS A 59 9.17 11.45 9.62
CA LYS A 59 10.12 11.55 10.72
C LYS A 59 11.56 11.72 10.23
N VAL A 60 11.93 11.08 9.13
CA VAL A 60 13.26 11.18 8.51
C VAL A 60 13.43 12.52 7.78
N SER A 61 12.41 12.97 7.04
CA SER A 61 12.41 14.22 6.29
C SER A 61 12.69 15.44 7.18
N LEU A 62 12.23 15.41 8.44
CA LEU A 62 12.50 16.46 9.43
C LEU A 62 13.97 16.55 9.85
N LYS A 63 14.75 15.46 9.75
CA LYS A 63 16.16 15.45 10.16
C LYS A 63 17.09 15.92 9.04
N ARG A 64 16.96 15.40 7.81
CA ARG A 64 17.74 15.82 6.63
C ARG A 64 17.01 15.49 5.32
N VAL A 65 16.86 16.48 4.44
CA VAL A 65 16.21 16.31 3.12
C VAL A 65 16.99 15.34 2.22
N ASN A 66 18.32 15.40 2.18
CA ASN A 66 19.15 14.45 1.41
C ASN A 66 19.01 12.98 1.85
N SER A 67 18.55 12.74 3.08
CA SER A 67 18.33 11.37 3.57
C SER A 67 16.96 10.83 3.17
N PHE A 68 16.02 11.67 2.72
CA PHE A 68 14.67 11.24 2.36
C PHE A 68 14.67 10.20 1.24
N VAL A 69 15.42 10.44 0.16
CA VAL A 69 15.47 9.54 -1.01
C VAL A 69 16.04 8.18 -0.62
N ASN A 70 17.14 8.15 0.15
CA ASN A 70 17.74 6.89 0.60
C ASN A 70 16.81 6.08 1.50
N TYR A 71 16.13 6.73 2.44
CA TYR A 71 15.15 6.05 3.30
C TYR A 71 13.91 5.61 2.53
N PHE A 72 13.44 6.39 1.56
CA PHE A 72 12.34 6.02 0.68
C PHE A 72 12.66 4.76 -0.12
N MET A 73 13.85 4.71 -0.74
CA MET A 73 14.30 3.52 -1.46
C MET A 73 14.41 2.30 -0.52
N LEU A 74 14.99 2.47 0.67
CA LEU A 74 15.17 1.39 1.64
C LEU A 74 13.83 0.85 2.16
N LEU A 75 12.88 1.73 2.49
CA LEU A 75 11.54 1.35 2.93
C LEU A 75 10.75 0.67 1.81
N THR A 76 10.83 1.17 0.58
CA THR A 76 10.14 0.57 -0.57
C THR A 76 10.69 -0.82 -0.89
N PHE A 77 12.02 -0.98 -0.86
CA PHE A 77 12.67 -2.27 -1.07
C PHE A 77 12.37 -3.25 0.07
N GLY A 78 12.45 -2.80 1.32
CA GLY A 78 12.09 -3.60 2.49
C GLY A 78 10.62 -4.05 2.47
N LYS A 79 9.71 -3.16 2.08
CA LYS A 79 8.28 -3.46 1.86
C LYS A 79 8.10 -4.55 0.79
N LEU A 80 8.84 -4.47 -0.31
CA LEU A 80 8.79 -5.48 -1.38
C LEU A 80 9.21 -6.86 -0.88
N ILE A 81 10.33 -6.97 -0.16
CA ILE A 81 10.78 -8.25 0.43
C ILE A 81 9.75 -8.77 1.44
N PHE A 82 9.27 -7.90 2.34
CA PHE A 82 8.28 -8.25 3.35
C PHE A 82 6.99 -8.81 2.72
N PHE A 83 6.52 -8.17 1.66
CA PHE A 83 5.36 -8.61 0.91
C PHE A 83 5.59 -9.94 0.20
N LEU A 84 6.77 -10.14 -0.40
CA LEU A 84 7.13 -11.42 -1.01
C LEU A 84 7.09 -12.55 0.02
N THR A 85 7.60 -12.31 1.23
CA THR A 85 7.56 -13.29 2.32
C THR A 85 6.13 -13.63 2.72
N ILE A 86 5.25 -12.64 2.87
CA ILE A 86 3.83 -12.87 3.19
C ILE A 86 3.15 -13.70 2.11
N ILE A 87 3.37 -13.35 0.84
CA ILE A 87 2.80 -14.09 -0.28
C ILE A 87 3.25 -15.55 -0.26
N LEU A 88 4.55 -15.81 -0.06
CA LEU A 88 5.09 -17.17 0.00
C LEU A 88 4.49 -17.97 1.17
N ILE A 89 4.44 -17.38 2.36
CA ILE A 89 3.85 -18.03 3.53
C ILE A 89 2.38 -18.37 3.27
N TYR A 90 1.60 -17.44 2.75
CA TYR A 90 0.19 -17.67 2.46
C TYR A 90 -0.02 -18.75 1.40
N ALA A 91 0.72 -18.69 0.29
CA ALA A 91 0.61 -19.64 -0.81
C ALA A 91 0.98 -21.08 -0.38
N LEU A 92 1.89 -21.24 0.59
CA LEU A 92 2.24 -22.56 1.13
C LEU A 92 1.18 -23.13 2.07
N LEU A 93 0.49 -22.28 2.83
CA LEU A 93 -0.55 -22.67 3.79
C LEU A 93 -1.91 -22.92 3.12
N PHE A 94 -2.28 -22.08 2.16
CA PHE A 94 -3.60 -22.07 1.51
C PHE A 94 -3.47 -22.19 0.00
N ARG A 95 -3.04 -23.38 -0.47
CA ARG A 95 -2.77 -23.63 -1.89
C ARG A 95 -3.99 -23.42 -2.79
N ASP A 96 -5.18 -23.75 -2.30
CA ASP A 96 -6.44 -23.65 -3.06
C ASP A 96 -6.83 -22.19 -3.34
N ASP A 97 -6.45 -21.25 -2.48
CA ASP A 97 -6.70 -19.81 -2.61
C ASP A 97 -5.45 -19.02 -3.06
N ALA A 98 -4.31 -19.70 -3.24
CA ALA A 98 -3.03 -19.04 -3.43
C ALA A 98 -3.02 -18.15 -4.69
N LEU A 99 -3.61 -18.61 -5.79
CA LEU A 99 -3.67 -17.84 -7.03
C LEU A 99 -4.53 -16.59 -6.88
N GLN A 100 -5.75 -16.70 -6.34
CA GLN A 100 -6.62 -15.54 -6.14
C GLN A 100 -5.98 -14.55 -5.16
N PHE A 101 -5.35 -15.05 -4.10
CA PHE A 101 -4.62 -14.22 -3.13
C PHE A 101 -3.47 -13.46 -3.79
N ILE A 102 -2.59 -14.13 -4.53
CA ILE A 102 -1.43 -13.52 -5.19
C ILE A 102 -1.88 -12.41 -6.15
N ILE A 103 -2.90 -12.66 -6.97
CA ILE A 103 -3.42 -11.68 -7.93
C ILE A 103 -3.99 -10.47 -7.19
N SER A 104 -4.85 -10.71 -6.19
CA SER A 104 -5.46 -9.65 -5.38
C SER A 104 -4.41 -8.80 -4.68
N PHE A 105 -3.42 -9.46 -4.07
CA PHE A 105 -2.31 -8.83 -3.39
C PHE A 105 -1.47 -7.98 -4.35
N PHE A 106 -1.16 -8.52 -5.54
CA PHE A 106 -0.36 -7.83 -6.54
C PHE A 106 -1.05 -6.58 -7.09
N ILE A 107 -2.35 -6.67 -7.38
CA ILE A 107 -3.15 -5.52 -7.84
C ILE A 107 -3.15 -4.42 -6.78
N LEU A 108 -3.46 -4.76 -5.52
CA LEU A 108 -3.45 -3.80 -4.42
C LEU A 108 -2.05 -3.21 -4.20
N TYR A 109 -1.01 -4.03 -4.31
CA TYR A 109 0.38 -3.58 -4.24
C TYR A 109 0.69 -2.50 -5.26
N LEU A 110 0.30 -2.70 -6.53
CA LEU A 110 0.52 -1.70 -7.59
C LEU A 110 -0.19 -0.39 -7.28
N PHE A 111 -1.47 -0.45 -6.91
CA PHE A 111 -2.27 0.74 -6.62
C PHE A 111 -1.71 1.53 -5.41
N PHE A 112 -1.50 0.86 -4.28
CA PHE A 112 -0.98 1.51 -3.07
C PHE A 112 0.45 2.04 -3.26
N THR A 113 1.30 1.32 -4.00
CA THR A 113 2.67 1.78 -4.27
C THR A 113 2.69 2.96 -5.25
N ALA A 114 1.86 2.93 -6.30
CA ALA A 114 1.72 4.07 -7.21
C ALA A 114 1.24 5.33 -6.46
N PHE A 115 0.23 5.18 -5.59
CA PHE A 115 -0.23 6.27 -4.72
C PHE A 115 0.89 6.81 -3.83
N GLU A 116 1.65 5.93 -3.18
CA GLU A 116 2.76 6.30 -2.30
C GLU A 116 3.86 7.07 -3.05
N VAL A 117 4.25 6.62 -4.25
CA VAL A 117 5.27 7.26 -5.09
C VAL A 117 4.80 8.63 -5.58
N VAL A 118 3.59 8.72 -6.14
CA VAL A 118 3.03 9.98 -6.67
C VAL A 118 2.93 11.02 -5.57
N LEU A 119 2.42 10.63 -4.40
CA LEU A 119 2.25 11.56 -3.29
C LEU A 119 3.59 11.95 -2.65
N SER A 120 4.56 11.04 -2.62
CA SER A 120 5.93 11.34 -2.14
C SER A 120 6.67 12.31 -3.07
N LEU A 121 6.55 12.15 -4.39
CA LEU A 121 7.14 13.06 -5.38
C LEU A 121 6.49 14.44 -5.37
N SER A 122 5.17 14.51 -5.16
CA SER A 122 4.47 15.79 -5.00
C SER A 122 5.00 16.59 -3.82
N HIS A 123 5.42 15.93 -2.73
CA HIS A 123 5.99 16.60 -1.57
C HIS A 123 7.46 17.03 -1.75
N SER A 124 8.21 16.43 -2.68
CA SER A 124 9.61 16.81 -2.94
C SER A 124 9.75 17.99 -3.89
N LYS A 125 8.82 18.18 -4.84
CA LYS A 125 8.88 19.26 -5.87
C LYS A 125 8.56 20.67 -5.37
N VAL A 126 8.05 20.84 -4.15
CA VAL A 126 7.65 22.16 -3.60
C VAL A 126 8.86 22.93 -3.02
N LYS A 127 10.09 22.58 -3.41
CA LYS A 127 11.31 23.16 -2.82
C LYS A 127 12.38 23.58 -3.81
N ASP A 128 12.08 23.57 -5.10
CA ASP A 128 12.90 24.19 -6.14
C ASP A 128 12.33 25.55 -6.53
#